data_AF-R4M0C2-F1
#
_entry.id   AF-R4M0C2-F1
#
_cell.length_a   1.000
_cell.length_b   1.000
_cell.length_c   1.000
_cell.angle_alpha   90.00
_cell.angle_beta   90.00
_cell.angle_gamma   90.00
#
_symmetry.space_group_name_H-M   'P 1'
#
loop_
_entity.id
_entity.type
_entity.pdbx_description
1 polymer ?
#
loop_
_entity_poly.entity_id
_entity_poly.type
_entity_poly.pdbx_seq_one_letter_code
_entity_poly.pdbx_strand_id
1 'polypeptide(L)'
;MTALVQILIIPWVQRRNRRMERWEDDLIELSNLVREEIPPAYWKVTESVHAFYSLRREEPADQHEEALTRTAEAFDRDRDELLRHVQRANLLKRRIRLVRRDSPYWPELCDSITKIGRTAAQTTFRSYTQDRSEIYDLLLHNEQEHGKAMRRAQDVLDVIAIPMKPPPGRVARWAASQRLLARWTRGGRQPEPVTE
;
A
#
# COMPACT_ATOMS: atom_id res chain seq x y z
N MET A 1 -11.98 49.52 4.75
CA MET A 1 -11.18 48.54 3.95
C MET A 1 -11.04 47.17 4.63
N THR A 2 -11.16 47.05 5.95
CA THR A 2 -11.08 45.78 6.69
C THR A 2 -12.23 44.79 6.42
N ALA A 3 -13.46 45.26 6.16
CA ALA A 3 -14.62 44.40 5.91
C ALA A 3 -14.53 43.58 4.60
N LEU A 4 -13.99 44.16 3.50
CA LEU A 4 -13.80 43.44 2.23
C LEU A 4 -12.71 42.36 2.32
N VAL A 5 -11.65 42.65 3.09
CA VAL A 5 -10.59 41.69 3.40
C VAL A 5 -11.14 40.54 4.25
N GLN A 6 -11.98 40.81 5.24
CA GLN A 6 -12.62 39.78 6.06
C GLN A 6 -13.57 38.88 5.26
N ILE A 7 -14.39 39.44 4.35
CA ILE A 7 -15.32 38.66 3.51
C ILE A 7 -14.58 37.69 2.57
N LEU A 8 -13.37 38.02 2.11
CA LEU A 8 -12.59 37.15 1.22
C LEU A 8 -11.64 36.21 1.96
N ILE A 9 -11.00 36.67 3.04
CA ILE A 9 -10.03 35.87 3.81
C ILE A 9 -10.72 34.79 4.64
N ILE A 10 -11.84 35.09 5.31
CA ILE A 10 -12.49 34.12 6.22
C ILE A 10 -12.93 32.85 5.45
N PRO A 11 -13.63 32.94 4.31
CA PRO A 11 -14.01 31.74 3.55
C PRO A 11 -12.81 31.00 2.98
N TRP A 12 -11.73 31.71 2.59
CA TRP A 12 -10.52 31.08 2.07
C TRP A 12 -9.77 30.30 3.15
N VAL A 13 -9.60 30.89 4.34
CA VAL A 13 -8.99 30.23 5.51
C VAL A 13 -9.87 29.06 5.97
N GLN A 14 -11.19 29.22 6.03
CA GLN A 14 -12.11 28.12 6.35
C GLN A 14 -12.07 26.98 5.32
N ARG A 15 -12.00 27.29 4.01
CA ARG A 15 -11.83 26.27 2.96
C ARG A 15 -10.49 25.56 3.06
N ARG A 16 -9.42 26.29 3.39
CA ARG A 16 -8.08 25.71 3.60
C ARG A 16 -8.04 24.79 4.82
N ASN A 17 -8.64 25.20 5.94
CA ASN A 17 -8.74 24.38 7.15
C ASN A 17 -9.55 23.11 6.88
N ARG A 18 -10.74 23.21 6.29
CA ARG A 18 -11.55 22.02 5.92
C ARG A 18 -10.83 21.07 4.98
N ARG A 19 -10.00 21.58 4.06
CA ARG A 19 -9.20 20.74 3.15
C ARG A 19 -8.07 20.04 3.88
N MET A 20 -7.48 20.68 4.89
CA MET A 20 -6.46 20.07 5.76
C MET A 20 -7.09 19.04 6.69
N GLU A 21 -8.21 19.34 7.35
CA GLU A 21 -8.97 18.41 8.19
C GLU A 21 -9.32 17.13 7.41
N ARG A 22 -9.95 17.25 6.24
CA ARG A 22 -10.24 16.08 5.39
C ARG A 22 -9.01 15.31 4.96
N TRP A 23 -7.88 16.00 4.82
CA TRP A 23 -6.61 15.36 4.45
C TRP A 23 -6.04 14.55 5.62
N GLU A 24 -6.15 15.08 6.84
CA GLU A 24 -5.79 14.38 8.07
C GLU A 24 -6.70 13.17 8.28
N ASP A 25 -8.01 13.33 8.09
CA ASP A 25 -8.99 12.23 8.13
C ASP A 25 -8.65 11.13 7.11
N ASP A 26 -8.40 11.51 5.85
CA ASP A 26 -8.03 10.55 4.80
C ASP A 26 -6.73 9.81 5.14
N LEU A 27 -5.77 10.49 5.76
CA LEU A 27 -4.49 9.92 6.16
C LEU A 27 -4.65 8.93 7.34
N ILE A 28 -5.46 9.29 8.33
CA ILE A 28 -5.80 8.40 9.46
C ILE A 28 -6.53 7.16 8.92
N GLU A 29 -7.51 7.35 8.04
CA GLU A 29 -8.24 6.24 7.42
C GLU A 29 -7.30 5.32 6.62
N LEU A 30 -6.36 5.88 5.85
CA LEU A 30 -5.36 5.10 5.14
C LEU A 30 -4.42 4.35 6.10
N SER A 31 -4.04 4.99 7.21
CA SER A 31 -3.24 4.36 8.24
C SER A 31 -3.96 3.17 8.88
N ASN A 32 -5.24 3.33 9.23
CA ASN A 32 -6.05 2.26 9.80
C ASN A 32 -6.21 1.09 8.81
N LEU A 33 -6.46 1.38 7.53
CA LEU A 33 -6.51 0.34 6.50
C LEU A 33 -5.21 -0.48 6.43
N VAL A 34 -4.07 0.19 6.42
CA VAL A 34 -2.75 -0.46 6.31
C VAL A 34 -2.33 -1.16 7.62
N ARG A 35 -2.80 -0.70 8.79
CA ARG A 35 -2.41 -1.30 10.07
C ARG A 35 -3.34 -2.40 10.54
N GLU A 36 -4.62 -2.25 10.29
CA GLU A 36 -5.66 -2.99 11.00
C GLU A 36 -6.57 -3.79 10.06
N GLU A 37 -6.89 -3.27 8.86
CA GLU A 37 -7.88 -3.94 7.98
C GLU A 37 -7.23 -4.86 6.92
N ILE A 38 -6.18 -4.40 6.24
CA ILE A 38 -5.52 -5.17 5.17
C ILE A 38 -4.79 -6.42 5.68
N PRO A 39 -3.99 -6.36 6.77
CA PRO A 39 -3.29 -7.55 7.26
C PRO A 39 -4.21 -8.75 7.55
N PRO A 40 -5.29 -8.61 8.36
CA PRO A 40 -6.16 -9.76 8.63
C PRO A 40 -6.90 -10.23 7.37
N ALA A 41 -7.32 -9.33 6.48
CA ALA A 41 -7.95 -9.73 5.22
C ALA A 41 -6.98 -10.54 4.33
N TYR A 42 -5.69 -10.16 4.28
CA TYR A 42 -4.66 -10.92 3.57
C TYR A 42 -4.43 -12.30 4.19
N TRP A 43 -4.42 -12.39 5.52
CA TRP A 43 -4.28 -13.68 6.22
C TRP A 43 -5.42 -14.63 5.93
N LYS A 44 -6.68 -14.17 5.96
CA LYS A 44 -7.84 -15.00 5.58
C LYS A 44 -7.70 -15.57 4.17
N VAL A 45 -7.29 -14.76 3.19
CA VAL A 45 -7.04 -15.23 1.82
C VAL A 45 -5.99 -16.33 1.80
N THR A 46 -4.89 -16.14 2.52
CA THR A 46 -3.77 -17.09 2.58
C THR A 46 -4.21 -18.40 3.24
N GLU A 47 -4.96 -18.33 4.34
CA GLU A 47 -5.55 -19.49 5.02
C GLU A 47 -6.51 -20.27 4.11
N SER A 48 -7.42 -19.58 3.42
CA SER A 48 -8.36 -20.18 2.47
C SER A 48 -7.65 -20.88 1.30
N VAL A 49 -6.55 -20.30 0.80
CA VAL A 49 -5.70 -20.98 -0.20
C VAL A 49 -5.02 -22.22 0.37
N HIS A 50 -4.45 -22.15 1.57
CA HIS A 50 -3.84 -23.32 2.22
C HIS A 50 -4.85 -24.43 2.50
N ALA A 51 -6.07 -24.09 2.92
CA ALA A 51 -7.13 -25.05 3.15
C ALA A 51 -7.51 -25.79 1.86
N PHE A 52 -7.70 -25.05 0.77
CA PHE A 52 -8.00 -25.62 -0.54
C PHE A 52 -6.91 -26.61 -1.01
N TYR A 53 -5.63 -26.24 -0.87
CA TYR A 53 -4.54 -27.14 -1.28
C TYR A 53 -4.35 -28.35 -0.36
N SER A 54 -4.59 -28.19 0.93
CA SER A 54 -4.54 -29.30 1.88
C SER A 54 -5.62 -30.34 1.55
N LEU A 55 -6.85 -29.90 1.28
CA LEU A 55 -7.95 -30.78 0.86
C LEU A 55 -7.64 -31.50 -0.46
N ARG A 56 -7.09 -30.78 -1.44
CA ARG A 56 -6.70 -31.37 -2.73
C ARG A 56 -5.54 -32.37 -2.62
N ARG A 57 -4.73 -32.28 -1.56
CA ARG A 57 -3.56 -33.15 -1.34
C ARG A 57 -3.93 -34.49 -0.71
N GLU A 58 -4.90 -34.50 0.20
CA GLU A 58 -5.10 -35.63 1.10
C GLU A 58 -5.99 -36.72 0.50
N GLU A 59 -6.89 -36.39 -0.43
CA GLU A 59 -7.96 -37.32 -0.84
C GLU A 59 -8.31 -37.26 -2.34
N PRO A 60 -8.81 -38.36 -2.94
CA PRO A 60 -9.27 -38.37 -4.32
C PRO A 60 -10.40 -37.33 -4.51
N ALA A 61 -10.29 -36.53 -5.58
CA ALA A 61 -11.11 -35.34 -5.82
C ALA A 61 -12.64 -35.58 -5.72
N ASP A 62 -13.09 -36.81 -6.03
CA ASP A 62 -14.49 -37.17 -6.04
C ASP A 62 -15.11 -37.31 -4.63
N GLN A 63 -14.31 -37.45 -3.57
CA GLN A 63 -14.80 -37.61 -2.19
C GLN A 63 -15.01 -36.28 -1.44
N HIS A 64 -14.50 -35.17 -1.99
CA HIS A 64 -14.49 -33.85 -1.32
C HIS A 64 -14.95 -32.69 -2.19
N GLU A 65 -15.68 -32.96 -3.28
CA GLU A 65 -16.14 -31.91 -4.21
C GLU A 65 -16.89 -30.78 -3.47
N GLU A 66 -17.71 -31.12 -2.48
CA GLU A 66 -18.42 -30.13 -1.66
C GLU A 66 -17.46 -29.31 -0.77
N ALA A 67 -16.43 -29.92 -0.20
CA ALA A 67 -15.45 -29.23 0.63
C ALA A 67 -14.52 -28.33 -0.22
N LEU A 68 -14.14 -28.78 -1.42
CA LEU A 68 -13.41 -27.98 -2.41
C LEU A 68 -14.24 -26.79 -2.89
N THR A 69 -15.53 -26.99 -3.14
CA THR A 69 -16.44 -25.90 -3.53
C THR A 69 -16.58 -24.87 -2.40
N ARG A 70 -16.81 -25.31 -1.17
CA ARG A 70 -16.92 -24.41 0.00
C ARG A 70 -15.64 -23.61 0.27
N THR A 71 -14.47 -24.24 0.14
CA THR A 71 -13.18 -23.55 0.32
C THR A 71 -12.91 -22.58 -0.83
N ALA A 72 -13.32 -22.91 -2.05
CA ALA A 72 -13.23 -21.99 -3.19
C ALA A 72 -14.12 -20.75 -2.99
N GLU A 73 -15.35 -20.93 -2.53
CA GLU A 73 -16.27 -19.82 -2.21
C GLU A 73 -15.78 -18.97 -1.03
N ALA A 74 -15.17 -19.59 -0.01
CA ALA A 74 -14.54 -18.86 1.10
C ALA A 74 -13.39 -17.97 0.59
N PHE A 75 -12.50 -18.55 -0.22
CA PHE A 75 -11.41 -17.81 -0.84
C PHE A 75 -11.91 -16.63 -1.69
N ASP A 76 -12.93 -16.82 -2.54
CA ASP A 76 -13.43 -15.73 -3.39
C ASP A 76 -13.99 -14.58 -2.53
N ARG A 77 -14.70 -14.89 -1.45
CA ARG A 77 -15.19 -13.89 -0.49
C ARG A 77 -14.05 -13.14 0.20
N ASP A 78 -13.04 -13.87 0.70
CA ASP A 78 -11.89 -13.28 1.40
C ASP A 78 -11.06 -12.41 0.44
N ARG A 79 -10.89 -12.86 -0.80
CA ARG A 79 -10.19 -12.11 -1.85
C ARG A 79 -10.94 -10.82 -2.16
N ASP A 80 -12.25 -10.88 -2.29
CA ASP A 80 -13.07 -9.70 -2.61
C ASP A 80 -13.11 -8.71 -1.42
N GLU A 81 -13.06 -9.18 -0.17
CA GLU A 81 -12.83 -8.35 1.02
C GLU A 81 -11.47 -7.63 0.94
N LEU A 82 -10.39 -8.37 0.71
CA LEU A 82 -9.05 -7.80 0.57
C LEU A 82 -8.97 -6.77 -0.58
N LEU A 83 -9.53 -7.08 -1.75
CA LEU A 83 -9.55 -6.19 -2.90
C LEU A 83 -10.33 -4.89 -2.61
N ARG A 84 -11.42 -4.95 -1.83
CA ARG A 84 -12.14 -3.75 -1.39
C ARG A 84 -11.27 -2.85 -0.52
N HIS A 85 -10.53 -3.41 0.45
CA HIS A 85 -9.60 -2.62 1.27
C HIS A 85 -8.48 -1.99 0.43
N VAL A 86 -7.92 -2.75 -0.52
CA VAL A 86 -6.89 -2.25 -1.46
C VAL A 86 -7.42 -1.14 -2.36
N GLN A 87 -8.64 -1.27 -2.88
CA GLN A 87 -9.28 -0.23 -3.69
C GLN A 87 -9.52 1.05 -2.88
N ARG A 88 -10.03 0.92 -1.64
CA ARG A 88 -10.22 2.03 -0.71
C ARG A 88 -8.89 2.72 -0.40
N ALA A 89 -7.83 1.97 -0.11
CA ALA A 89 -6.48 2.50 0.10
C ALA A 89 -5.96 3.25 -1.13
N ASN A 90 -6.22 2.76 -2.35
CA ASN A 90 -5.84 3.44 -3.58
C ASN A 90 -6.61 4.76 -3.82
N LEU A 91 -7.88 4.83 -3.42
CA LEU A 91 -8.67 6.05 -3.49
C LEU A 91 -8.15 7.10 -2.49
N LEU A 92 -7.92 6.71 -1.24
CA LEU A 92 -7.36 7.58 -0.21
C LEU A 92 -5.98 8.10 -0.61
N LYS A 93 -5.10 7.23 -1.09
CA LYS A 93 -3.80 7.61 -1.67
C LYS A 93 -3.92 8.72 -2.72
N ARG A 94 -4.87 8.60 -3.66
CA ARG A 94 -5.10 9.61 -4.71
C ARG A 94 -5.56 10.93 -4.10
N ARG A 95 -6.49 10.90 -3.14
CA ARG A 95 -7.02 12.10 -2.47
C ARG A 95 -5.96 12.83 -1.64
N ILE A 96 -5.22 12.09 -0.82
CA ILE A 96 -4.15 12.61 0.05
C ILE A 96 -3.08 13.33 -0.80
N ARG A 97 -2.69 12.74 -1.94
CA ARG A 97 -1.70 13.33 -2.85
C ARG A 97 -2.13 14.69 -3.40
N LEU A 98 -3.43 14.98 -3.52
CA LEU A 98 -3.91 16.26 -4.06
C LEU A 98 -3.57 17.46 -3.18
N VAL A 99 -3.32 17.25 -1.89
CA VAL A 99 -3.04 18.35 -0.94
C VAL A 99 -1.55 18.65 -0.87
N ARG A 100 -0.68 17.63 -0.90
CA ARG A 100 0.78 17.81 -0.77
C ARG A 100 1.57 17.07 -1.85
N ARG A 101 1.35 17.37 -3.12
CA ARG A 101 1.94 16.64 -4.26
C ARG A 101 3.47 16.46 -4.21
N ASP A 102 4.18 17.39 -3.57
CA ASP A 102 5.65 17.46 -3.58
C ASP A 102 6.34 16.69 -2.44
N SER A 103 5.60 15.93 -1.62
CA SER A 103 6.24 15.11 -0.57
C SER A 103 7.13 14.03 -1.22
N PRO A 104 8.41 13.92 -0.83
CA PRO A 104 9.32 12.91 -1.37
C PRO A 104 8.94 11.49 -0.97
N TYR A 105 8.05 11.32 0.02
CA TYR A 105 7.60 10.03 0.52
C TYR A 105 6.45 9.42 -0.30
N TRP A 106 5.78 10.20 -1.16
CA TRP A 106 4.64 9.70 -1.93
C TRP A 106 4.96 8.58 -2.92
N PRO A 107 6.06 8.64 -3.69
CA PRO A 107 6.38 7.56 -4.60
C PRO A 107 6.51 6.21 -3.88
N GLU A 108 7.12 6.20 -2.70
CA GLU A 108 7.32 5.00 -1.90
C GLU A 108 6.02 4.45 -1.31
N LEU A 109 5.16 5.32 -0.76
CA LEU A 109 3.82 4.89 -0.33
C LEU A 109 2.99 4.36 -1.50
N CYS A 110 3.08 5.01 -2.66
CA CYS A 110 2.35 4.59 -3.85
C CYS A 110 2.80 3.23 -4.36
N ASP A 111 4.10 2.99 -4.40
CA ASP A 111 4.68 1.71 -4.78
C ASP A 111 4.26 0.63 -3.79
N SER A 112 4.36 0.89 -2.48
CA SER A 112 4.01 -0.07 -1.43
C SER A 112 2.53 -0.48 -1.49
N ILE A 113 1.60 0.47 -1.57
CA ILE A 113 0.16 0.18 -1.74
C ILE A 113 -0.13 -0.57 -3.04
N THR A 114 0.59 -0.25 -4.12
CA THR A 114 0.42 -0.95 -5.41
C THR A 114 0.93 -2.39 -5.33
N LYS A 115 2.04 -2.63 -4.63
CA LYS A 115 2.58 -3.97 -4.39
C LYS A 115 1.65 -4.81 -3.53
N ILE A 116 1.09 -4.24 -2.46
CA ILE A 116 0.05 -4.89 -1.63
C ILE A 116 -1.12 -5.36 -2.50
N GLY A 117 -1.61 -4.50 -3.39
CA GLY A 117 -2.70 -4.86 -4.30
C GLY A 117 -2.32 -5.89 -5.35
N ARG A 118 -1.07 -5.87 -5.84
CA ARG A 118 -0.57 -6.85 -6.81
C ARG A 118 -0.43 -8.23 -6.17
N THR A 119 0.18 -8.33 -4.98
CA THR A 119 0.32 -9.62 -4.30
C THR A 119 -1.05 -10.20 -3.97
N ALA A 120 -2.00 -9.37 -3.52
CA ALA A 120 -3.39 -9.77 -3.32
C ALA A 120 -4.05 -10.34 -4.59
N ALA A 121 -3.83 -9.70 -5.75
CA ALA A 121 -4.39 -10.14 -7.02
C ALA A 121 -3.69 -11.37 -7.62
N GLN A 122 -2.42 -11.62 -7.27
CA GLN A 122 -1.64 -12.77 -7.74
C GLN A 122 -1.98 -14.05 -6.96
N THR A 123 -2.45 -13.91 -5.72
CA THR A 123 -3.01 -15.00 -4.93
C THR A 123 -4.37 -15.40 -5.51
N THR A 124 -4.39 -16.11 -6.64
CA THR A 124 -5.62 -16.66 -7.27
C THR A 124 -5.45 -18.12 -7.63
N PHE A 125 -6.48 -18.95 -7.42
CA PHE A 125 -6.47 -20.39 -7.74
C PHE A 125 -5.99 -20.73 -9.17
N ARG A 126 -6.27 -19.87 -10.16
CA ARG A 126 -5.84 -20.07 -11.55
C ARG A 126 -4.33 -20.05 -11.76
N SER A 127 -3.58 -19.33 -10.93
CA SER A 127 -2.12 -19.24 -11.00
C SER A 127 -1.43 -20.53 -10.57
N TYR A 128 -2.18 -21.49 -10.04
CA TYR A 128 -1.67 -22.65 -9.30
C TYR A 128 -2.16 -23.97 -9.92
N THR A 129 -2.19 -23.99 -11.25
CA THR A 129 -2.36 -25.22 -12.06
C THR A 129 -1.03 -25.96 -12.26
N GLN A 130 0.07 -25.42 -11.73
CA GLN A 130 1.43 -25.94 -11.87
C GLN A 130 1.86 -26.79 -10.66
N ASP A 131 3.07 -27.34 -10.76
CA ASP A 131 3.68 -28.29 -9.82
C ASP A 131 3.56 -27.83 -8.35
N ARG A 132 3.35 -28.81 -7.46
CA ARG A 132 3.08 -28.58 -6.03
C ARG A 132 4.19 -27.79 -5.34
N SER A 133 5.44 -28.02 -5.72
CA SER A 133 6.60 -27.31 -5.17
C SER A 133 6.53 -25.81 -5.49
N GLU A 134 6.19 -25.48 -6.74
CA GLU A 134 6.07 -24.11 -7.24
C GLU A 134 4.96 -23.32 -6.54
N ILE A 135 3.86 -23.98 -6.14
CA ILE A 135 2.75 -23.35 -5.41
C ILE A 135 3.18 -22.85 -4.03
N TYR A 136 3.88 -23.68 -3.26
CA TYR A 136 4.35 -23.30 -1.93
C TYR A 136 5.40 -22.19 -2.00
N ASP A 137 6.33 -22.29 -2.95
CA ASP A 137 7.35 -21.25 -3.17
C ASP A 137 6.71 -19.92 -3.57
N LEU A 138 5.68 -19.94 -4.41
CA LEU A 138 4.94 -18.74 -4.80
C LEU A 138 4.15 -18.12 -3.62
N LEU A 139 3.50 -18.94 -2.79
CA LEU A 139 2.79 -18.44 -1.61
C LEU A 139 3.76 -17.79 -0.62
N LEU A 140 4.87 -18.45 -0.33
CA LEU A 140 5.91 -17.92 0.56
C LEU A 140 6.51 -16.62 0.00
N HIS A 141 6.77 -16.57 -1.32
CA HIS A 141 7.25 -15.36 -1.98
C HIS A 141 6.24 -14.20 -1.85
N ASN A 142 4.95 -14.46 -2.11
CA ASN A 142 3.89 -13.46 -2.01
C ASN A 142 3.73 -12.94 -0.57
N GLU A 143 3.80 -13.82 0.42
CA GLU A 143 3.75 -13.46 1.83
C GLU A 143 4.93 -12.56 2.22
N GLN A 144 6.14 -12.91 1.81
CA GLN A 144 7.33 -12.10 2.06
C GLN A 144 7.24 -10.72 1.39
N GLU A 145 6.84 -10.65 0.12
CA GLU A 145 6.70 -9.39 -0.62
C GLU A 145 5.56 -8.52 -0.06
N HIS A 146 4.43 -9.13 0.32
CA HIS A 146 3.35 -8.45 1.00
C HIS A 146 3.82 -7.87 2.33
N GLY A 147 4.46 -8.68 3.19
CA GLY A 147 4.98 -8.23 4.49
C GLY A 147 6.06 -7.12 4.37
N LYS A 148 6.91 -7.16 3.34
CA LYS A 148 7.84 -6.06 3.04
C LYS A 148 7.10 -4.79 2.61
N ALA A 149 6.11 -4.91 1.72
CA ALA A 149 5.34 -3.76 1.24
C ALA A 149 4.50 -3.12 2.37
N MET A 150 3.89 -3.94 3.24
CA MET A 150 3.15 -3.47 4.41
C MET A 150 4.02 -2.68 5.38
N ARG A 151 5.19 -3.22 5.74
CA ARG A 151 6.15 -2.52 6.61
C ARG A 151 6.58 -1.17 6.03
N ARG A 152 6.96 -1.14 4.75
CA ARG A 152 7.33 0.12 4.08
C ARG A 152 6.18 1.12 4.03
N ALA A 153 4.95 0.66 3.78
CA ALA A 153 3.79 1.54 3.80
C ALA A 153 3.57 2.14 5.20
N GLN A 154 3.71 1.34 6.26
CA GLN A 154 3.60 1.80 7.65
C GLN A 154 4.69 2.80 8.02
N ASP A 155 5.96 2.50 7.70
CA ASP A 155 7.10 3.39 7.96
C ASP A 155 6.90 4.76 7.31
N VAL A 156 6.44 4.77 6.05
CA VAL A 156 6.16 6.00 5.32
C VAL A 156 4.95 6.74 5.91
N LEU A 157 3.89 6.03 6.27
CA LEU A 157 2.71 6.63 6.89
C LEU A 157 3.06 7.28 8.22
N ASP A 158 3.90 6.66 9.05
CA ASP A 158 4.37 7.25 10.30
C ASP A 158 5.11 8.58 10.07
N VAL A 159 5.96 8.65 9.05
CA VAL A 159 6.68 9.88 8.70
C VAL A 159 5.74 10.98 8.21
N ILE A 160 4.71 10.61 7.45
CA ILE A 160 3.74 11.56 6.87
C ILE A 160 2.69 12.01 7.90
N ALA A 161 2.34 11.15 8.85
CA ALA A 161 1.34 11.37 9.88
C ALA A 161 1.80 12.29 11.01
N ILE A 162 3.11 12.49 11.17
CA ILE A 162 3.62 13.51 12.10
C ILE A 162 3.04 14.87 11.66
N PRO A 163 2.22 15.55 12.50
CA PRO A 163 1.75 16.89 12.20
C PRO A 163 2.99 17.78 12.10
N MET A 164 3.40 18.08 10.87
CA MET A 164 4.71 18.64 10.58
C MET A 164 4.90 20.01 11.25
N LYS A 165 5.52 20.04 12.43
CA LYS A 165 6.59 21.03 12.69
C LYS A 165 7.68 20.80 11.64
N PRO A 166 8.40 21.85 11.19
CA PRO A 166 9.37 21.76 10.10
C PRO A 166 10.34 20.58 10.30
N PRO A 167 10.72 19.88 9.21
CA PRO A 167 11.38 18.58 9.30
C PRO A 167 12.69 18.69 10.10
N PRO A 168 12.97 17.76 11.04
CA PRO A 168 14.27 17.70 11.71
C PRO A 168 15.38 17.48 10.67
N GLY A 169 16.55 18.11 10.88
CA GLY A 169 17.61 18.27 9.86
C GLY A 169 18.21 16.99 9.24
N ARG A 170 17.80 15.78 9.67
CA ARG A 170 18.10 14.52 8.98
C ARG A 170 17.23 14.31 7.74
N VAL A 171 15.95 14.70 7.79
CA VAL A 171 14.99 14.60 6.68
C VAL A 171 15.32 15.58 5.55
N ALA A 172 15.80 16.78 5.89
CA ALA A 172 16.30 17.75 4.92
C ALA A 172 17.52 17.20 4.14
N ARG A 173 18.40 16.45 4.82
CA ARG A 173 19.57 15.80 4.20
C ARG A 173 19.17 14.64 3.27
N TRP A 174 18.19 13.81 3.66
CA TRP A 174 17.68 12.74 2.80
C TRP A 174 16.91 13.27 1.58
N ALA A 175 16.08 14.31 1.74
CA ALA A 175 15.41 14.95 0.62
C ALA A 175 16.41 15.63 -0.34
N ALA A 176 17.53 16.16 0.18
CA ALA A 176 18.61 16.68 -0.63
C ALA A 176 19.36 15.58 -1.41
N SER A 177 19.61 14.41 -0.79
CA SER A 177 20.25 13.28 -1.48
C SER A 177 19.36 12.67 -2.57
N GLN A 178 18.05 12.58 -2.33
CA GLN A 178 17.06 12.14 -3.34
C GLN A 178 16.96 13.14 -4.50
N ARG A 179 16.96 14.45 -4.23
CA ARG A 179 16.98 15.47 -5.29
C ARG A 179 18.27 15.43 -6.11
N LEU A 180 19.40 15.18 -5.47
CA LEU A 180 20.67 14.95 -6.16
C LEU A 180 20.52 13.73 -7.07
N LEU A 181 20.12 12.56 -6.55
CA LEU A 181 19.93 11.33 -7.34
C LEU A 181 18.95 11.51 -8.51
N ALA A 182 17.85 12.25 -8.32
CA ALA A 182 16.90 12.58 -9.38
C ALA A 182 17.46 13.52 -10.45
N ARG A 183 18.45 14.35 -10.10
CA ARG A 183 19.17 15.23 -11.02
C ARG A 183 20.23 14.45 -11.79
N TRP A 184 20.92 13.51 -11.13
CA TRP A 184 21.88 12.59 -11.73
C TRP A 184 21.24 11.67 -12.78
N THR A 185 20.12 11.05 -12.44
CA THR A 185 19.38 10.17 -13.37
C THR A 185 18.80 10.90 -14.59
N ARG A 186 18.52 12.20 -14.48
CA ARG A 186 18.12 13.05 -15.61
C ARG A 186 19.28 13.69 -16.40
N GLY A 187 20.49 13.70 -15.84
CA GLY A 187 21.64 14.43 -16.37
C GLY A 187 22.64 13.60 -17.20
N GLY A 188 22.56 12.27 -17.20
CA GLY A 188 23.31 11.40 -18.10
C GLY A 188 24.84 11.47 -18.03
N ARG A 189 25.44 12.11 -17.02
CA ARG A 189 26.91 12.10 -16.82
C ARG A 189 27.30 11.23 -15.64
N GLN A 190 28.07 10.18 -15.92
CA GLN A 190 28.81 9.45 -14.88
C GLN A 190 29.88 10.36 -14.27
N PRO A 191 30.12 10.30 -12.95
CA PRO A 191 31.29 10.93 -12.36
C PRO A 191 32.55 10.20 -12.83
N GLU A 192 33.54 10.95 -13.31
CA GLU A 192 34.89 10.41 -13.49
C GLU A 192 35.44 9.97 -12.12
N PRO A 193 36.12 8.82 -12.05
CA PRO A 193 36.69 8.34 -10.81
C PRO A 193 37.72 9.36 -10.32
N VAL A 194 37.51 9.84 -9.09
CA VAL A 194 38.53 10.60 -8.38
C VAL A 194 39.69 9.63 -8.15
N THR A 195 40.75 9.82 -8.92
CA THR A 195 42.02 9.14 -8.71
C THR A 195 42.72 9.87 -7.57
N GLU A 196 43.00 9.12 -6.50
CA GLU A 196 43.88 9.55 -5.40
C GLU A 196 45.34 9.64 -5.85
#